data_AF-A0A7X5DX26-F1
#
_entry.id   AF-A0A7X5DX26-F1
#
_cell.length_a   1.000
_cell.length_b   1.000
_cell.length_c   1.000
_cell.angle_alpha   90.00
_cell.angle_beta   90.00
_cell.angle_gamma   90.00
#
_symmetry.space_group_name_H-M   'P 1'
#
loop_
_entity.id
_entity.type
_entity.pdbx_description
1 polymer ?
#
loop_
_entity_poly.entity_id
_entity_poly.type
_entity_poly.pdbx_seq_one_letter_code
_entity_poly.pdbx_strand_id
1 'polypeptide(L)'
;MVIKLKKEMSKILLGEVEDIMPLIVSQKELDEDTVELEVSDINEIELLVNDEIVYRGLDKQDTVNNLGKCLYNLYDEILFQKSNT
;
A
#
# COMPACT_ATOMS: atom_id res chain seq x y z
N MET A 1 -9.94 6.14 -8.39
CA MET A 1 -8.67 5.93 -9.12
C MET A 1 -8.42 4.44 -9.19
N VAL A 2 -7.66 3.94 -10.17
CA VAL A 2 -7.30 2.52 -10.25
C VAL A 2 -5.81 2.38 -10.08
N ILE A 3 -5.38 1.51 -9.16
CA ILE A 3 -3.97 1.14 -8.96
C ILE A 3 -3.77 -0.35 -9.22
N LYS A 4 -2.58 -0.72 -9.68
CA LYS A 4 -2.21 -2.11 -9.98
C LYS A 4 -1.04 -2.52 -9.09
N LEU A 5 -1.27 -3.44 -8.17
CA LEU A 5 -0.26 -3.89 -7.24
C LEU A 5 0.09 -5.35 -7.52
N LYS A 6 1.33 -5.73 -7.22
CA LYS A 6 1.65 -7.16 -7.08
C LYS A 6 0.80 -7.77 -5.97
N LYS A 7 0.49 -9.06 -6.07
CA LYS A 7 -0.31 -9.79 -5.06
C LYS A 7 0.29 -9.71 -3.67
N GLU A 8 1.61 -9.72 -3.56
CA GLU A 8 2.29 -9.55 -2.28
C GLU A 8 2.06 -8.15 -1.69
N MET A 9 2.20 -7.11 -2.50
CA MET A 9 1.94 -5.72 -2.11
C MET A 9 0.47 -5.49 -1.76
N SER A 10 -0.47 -6.08 -2.52
CA SER A 10 -1.89 -5.97 -2.20
C SER A 10 -2.23 -6.67 -0.89
N LYS A 11 -1.59 -7.81 -0.59
CA LYS A 11 -1.77 -8.50 0.70
C LYS A 11 -1.23 -7.67 1.86
N ILE A 12 -0.08 -7.00 1.69
CA ILE A 12 0.45 -6.08 2.69
C ILE A 12 -0.54 -4.92 2.87
N LEU A 13 -0.95 -4.26 1.79
CA LEU A 13 -1.88 -3.14 1.86
C LEU A 13 -3.16 -3.52 2.60
N LEU A 14 -3.81 -4.63 2.24
CA LEU A 14 -5.10 -5.02 2.80
C LEU A 14 -5.02 -5.72 4.17
N GLY A 15 -3.85 -6.28 4.52
CA GLY A 15 -3.66 -7.07 5.74
C GLY A 15 -2.91 -6.34 6.85
N GLU A 16 -2.04 -5.41 6.48
CA GLU A 16 -1.12 -4.76 7.41
C GLU A 16 -1.41 -3.28 7.61
N VAL A 17 -2.05 -2.58 6.66
CA VAL A 17 -2.36 -1.15 6.79
C VAL A 17 -3.74 -0.99 7.43
N GLU A 18 -3.77 -0.35 8.60
CA GLU A 18 -5.03 -0.08 9.30
C GLU A 18 -5.93 0.88 8.50
N ASP A 19 -7.25 0.76 8.68
CA ASP A 19 -8.28 1.62 8.07
C ASP A 19 -8.30 1.71 6.53
N ILE A 20 -7.62 0.79 5.84
CA ILE A 20 -7.55 0.78 4.37
C ILE A 20 -8.86 0.34 3.69
N MET A 21 -9.61 -0.57 4.31
CA MET A 21 -10.74 -1.26 3.67
C MET A 21 -11.85 -0.33 3.17
N PRO A 22 -12.26 0.73 3.90
CA PRO A 22 -13.23 1.72 3.41
C PRO A 22 -12.78 2.48 2.16
N LEU A 23 -11.47 2.51 1.86
CA LEU A 23 -10.90 3.18 0.70
C LEU A 23 -10.86 2.29 -0.55
N ILE A 24 -11.09 0.99 -0.38
CA ILE A 24 -11.13 0.01 -1.48
C ILE A 24 -12.56 -0.09 -2.02
N VAL A 25 -12.76 0.39 -3.23
CA VAL A 25 -14.05 0.34 -3.94
C VAL A 25 -14.27 -1.04 -4.55
N SER A 26 -13.25 -1.57 -5.22
CA SER A 26 -13.31 -2.89 -5.84
C SER A 26 -11.93 -3.50 -6.01
N GLN A 27 -11.89 -4.83 -6.11
CA GLN A 27 -10.67 -5.61 -6.34
C GLN A 27 -10.88 -6.60 -7.47
N LYS A 28 -9.88 -6.74 -8.35
CA LYS A 28 -9.89 -7.70 -9.44
C LYS A 28 -8.50 -8.29 -9.66
N GLU A 29 -8.40 -9.61 -9.75
CA GLU A 29 -7.17 -10.25 -10.23
C GLU A 29 -7.04 -10.04 -11.74
N LEU A 30 -5.90 -9.51 -12.17
CA LEU A 30 -5.61 -9.30 -13.59
C LEU A 30 -4.85 -10.49 -14.18
N ASP A 31 -3.87 -11.01 -13.43
CA ASP A 31 -3.04 -12.14 -13.82
C ASP A 31 -2.54 -12.92 -12.58
N GLU A 32 -1.57 -13.81 -12.78
CA GLU A 32 -1.04 -14.66 -11.72
C GLU A 32 -0.39 -13.88 -10.57
N ASP A 33 0.17 -12.69 -10.83
CA ASP A 33 0.94 -11.89 -9.86
C ASP A 33 0.37 -10.48 -9.63
N THR A 34 -0.61 -10.02 -10.39
CA THR A 34 -1.12 -8.63 -10.34
C THR A 34 -2.58 -8.54 -9.93
N VAL A 35 -2.87 -7.59 -9.04
CA VAL A 35 -4.21 -7.22 -8.58
C VAL A 35 -4.47 -5.77 -8.94
N GLU A 36 -5.62 -5.52 -9.54
CA GLU A 36 -6.17 -4.19 -9.75
C GLU A 36 -7.08 -3.82 -8.58
N LEU A 37 -6.86 -2.65 -8.02
CA LEU A 37 -7.67 -2.07 -6.95
C LEU A 37 -8.24 -0.74 -7.43
N GLU A 38 -9.57 -0.64 -7.41
CA GLU A 38 -10.23 0.65 -7.50
C GLU A 38 -10.28 1.27 -6.11
N VAL A 39 -9.77 2.48 -5.98
CA VAL A 39 -9.66 3.20 -4.71
C VAL A 39 -10.38 4.54 -4.76
N SER A 40 -10.99 4.93 -3.63
CA SER A 40 -11.77 6.16 -3.52
C SER A 40 -10.90 7.39 -3.31
N ASP A 41 -9.84 7.30 -2.51
CA ASP A 41 -8.89 8.38 -2.25
C ASP A 41 -7.46 7.84 -2.16
N ILE A 42 -6.62 8.16 -3.14
CA ILE A 42 -5.22 7.70 -3.17
C ILE A 42 -4.32 8.46 -2.19
N ASN A 43 -4.65 9.71 -1.86
CA ASN A 43 -3.83 10.51 -0.94
C ASN A 43 -3.98 9.98 0.48
N GLU A 44 -5.20 9.60 0.86
CA GLU A 44 -5.45 9.00 2.16
C GLU A 44 -4.72 7.66 2.29
N ILE A 45 -4.70 6.84 1.24
CA ILE A 45 -3.92 5.59 1.22
C ILE A 45 -2.43 5.85 1.45
N GLU A 46 -1.85 6.87 0.80
CA GLU A 46 -0.45 7.24 1.03
C GLU A 46 -0.20 7.63 2.48
N LEU A 47 -1.11 8.39 3.10
CA LEU A 47 -1.00 8.78 4.51
C LEU A 47 -1.06 7.57 5.43
N LEU A 48 -2.02 6.67 5.24
CA LEU A 48 -2.15 5.46 6.05
C LEU A 48 -0.91 4.54 5.94
N VAL A 49 -0.38 4.35 4.72
CA VAL A 49 0.86 3.58 4.53
C VAL A 49 2.04 4.26 5.24
N ASN A 50 2.13 5.59 5.19
CA ASN A 50 3.18 6.35 5.88
C ASN A 50 3.08 6.19 7.40
N ASP A 51 1.88 6.35 7.95
CA ASP A 51 1.62 6.16 9.37
C ASP A 51 2.06 4.76 9.80
N GLU A 52 1.70 3.73 9.04
CA GLU A 52 2.09 2.35 9.32
C GLU A 52 3.61 2.14 9.32
N ILE A 53 4.34 2.80 8.41
CA ILE A 53 5.80 2.81 8.41
C ILE A 53 6.33 3.40 9.71
N VAL A 54 5.82 4.56 10.14
CA VAL A 54 6.27 5.26 11.34
C VAL A 54 5.95 4.44 12.61
N TYR A 55 4.76 3.85 12.68
CA TYR A 55 4.28 3.13 13.86
C TYR A 55 4.88 1.73 13.99
N ARG A 56 4.95 0.95 12.90
CA ARG A 56 5.36 -0.46 12.93
C ARG A 56 6.56 -0.79 12.05
N GLY A 57 6.89 0.04 11.08
CA GLY A 57 8.02 -0.19 10.17
C GLY A 57 9.40 0.18 10.74
N LEU A 58 9.44 0.95 11.84
CA LEU A 58 10.68 1.40 12.47
C LEU A 58 10.89 0.75 13.85
N ASP A 59 11.90 -0.12 13.95
CA ASP A 59 12.33 -0.68 15.22
C ASP A 59 13.02 0.40 16.05
N LYS A 60 12.44 0.71 17.21
CA LYS A 60 12.90 1.76 18.13
C LYS A 60 13.06 3.13 17.44
N GLN A 61 12.29 3.36 16.37
CA GLN A 61 12.34 4.58 15.54
C GLN A 61 13.69 4.84 14.83
N ASP A 62 14.65 3.89 14.86
CA ASP A 62 16.01 4.09 14.33
C ASP A 62 16.36 3.15 13.17
N THR A 63 15.74 1.97 13.06
CA THR A 63 16.06 0.98 12.03
C THR A 63 14.81 0.48 11.33
N VAL A 64 14.80 0.54 10.01
CA VAL A 64 13.70 -0.03 9.21
C VAL A 64 13.72 -1.55 9.30
N ASN A 65 12.64 -2.13 9.83
CA ASN A 65 12.48 -3.57 9.93
C ASN A 65 11.95 -4.18 8.61
N ASN A 66 11.69 -5.49 8.60
CA ASN A 66 11.25 -6.16 7.39
C ASN A 66 9.88 -5.68 6.89
N LEU A 67 8.94 -5.42 7.81
CA LEU A 67 7.64 -4.85 7.46
C LEU A 67 7.82 -3.44 6.88
N GLY A 68 8.64 -2.61 7.52
CA GLY A 68 8.94 -1.26 7.04
C GLY A 68 9.49 -1.23 5.63
N LYS A 69 10.40 -2.15 5.26
CA LYS A 69 10.90 -2.28 3.88
C LYS A 69 9.79 -2.61 2.88
N CYS A 70 8.90 -3.53 3.25
CA CYS A 70 7.75 -3.88 2.43
C CYS A 70 6.78 -2.71 2.25
N LEU A 71 6.51 -1.96 3.32
CA LEU A 71 5.67 -0.78 3.30
C LEU A 71 6.29 0.37 2.50
N TYR A 72 7.61 0.60 2.58
CA TYR A 72 8.30 1.58 1.71
C TYR A 72 8.18 1.21 0.23
N ASN A 73 8.37 -0.06 -0.13
CA ASN A 73 8.19 -0.50 -1.52
C ASN A 73 6.74 -0.30 -2.00
N LEU A 74 5.75 -0.55 -1.13
CA LEU A 74 4.34 -0.29 -1.42
C LEU A 74 4.08 1.21 -1.60
N TYR A 75 4.63 2.05 -0.73
CA TYR A 75 4.52 3.51 -0.79
C TYR A 75 5.10 4.06 -2.10
N ASP A 76 6.30 3.62 -2.48
CA ASP A 76 6.96 4.02 -3.72
C ASP A 76 6.14 3.63 -4.96
N GLU A 77 5.54 2.43 -4.97
CA GLU A 77 4.68 1.97 -6.07
C GLU A 77 3.40 2.81 -6.18
N ILE A 78 2.76 3.12 -5.05
CA ILE A 78 1.58 4.00 -5.01
C ILE A 78 1.92 5.39 -5.55
N LEU A 79 3.03 5.97 -5.07
CA LEU A 79 3.49 7.29 -5.48
C LEU A 79 3.85 7.34 -6.97
N PHE A 80 4.49 6.28 -7.48
CA PHE A 80 4.82 6.13 -8.89
C PHE A 80 3.55 6.13 -9.75
N GLN A 81 2.54 5.36 -9.39
CA GLN A 81 1.28 5.30 -10.15
C GLN A 81 0.52 6.61 -10.08
N LYS A 82 0.43 7.23 -8.90
CA LYS A 82 -0.17 8.56 -8.71
C LYS A 82 0.48 9.63 -9.60
N SER A 83 1.80 9.59 -9.75
CA SER A 83 2.56 10.56 -10.56
C SER A 83 2.45 10.31 -12.07
N ASN A 84 2.01 9.12 -12.48
CA ASN A 84 1.92 8.69 -13.88
C ASN A 84 0.47 8.43 -14.35
N THR A 85 -0.53 8.84 -13.57
CA THR A 85 -1.97 8.76 -13.91
C THR A 85 -2.51 10.16 -14.19
#